data_AF-A0A7V4UY37-F1
#
_entry.id   AF-A0A7V4UY37-F1
#
_cell.length_a   1.000
_cell.length_b   1.000
_cell.length_c   1.000
_cell.angle_alpha   90.00
_cell.angle_beta   90.00
_cell.angle_gamma   90.00
#
_symmetry.space_group_name_H-M   'P 1'
#
loop_
_entity.id
_entity.type
_entity.pdbx_description
1 polymer ?
#
loop_
_entity_poly.entity_id
_entity_poly.type
_entity_poly.pdbx_seq_one_letter_code
_entity_poly.pdbx_strand_id
1 'polypeptide(L)'
;MKKMRRGNIFILALIIIMSGCTDITRTKTYFMPPTALGMEEVAPEVFVNKEMSFLQRSEFLRAVTEAKIKITNFYGGTISEPQILACSTEECFVGIGGRQQRGLHLGKSKILLSPRGLTIPILTHEWSHAELCTRMDAGMDGVFGIPSIP
;
A
#
# COMPACT_ATOMS: atom_id res chain seq x y z
N MET A 1 -42.48 -15.77 -1.96
CA MET A 1 -41.40 -14.94 -1.38
C MET A 1 -41.29 -15.25 0.12
N LYS A 2 -40.23 -15.94 0.57
CA LYS A 2 -40.08 -16.38 1.97
C LYS A 2 -39.78 -15.16 2.86
N LYS A 3 -40.64 -14.87 3.83
CA LYS A 3 -40.49 -13.75 4.78
C LYS A 3 -39.25 -14.00 5.64
N MET A 4 -38.19 -13.26 5.39
CA MET A 4 -36.92 -13.38 6.10
C MET A 4 -37.13 -13.02 7.58
N ARG A 5 -36.88 -13.97 8.49
CA ARG A 5 -37.05 -13.76 9.94
C ARG A 5 -36.10 -12.65 10.41
N ARG A 6 -36.56 -11.80 11.34
CA ARG A 6 -35.76 -10.69 11.93
C ARG A 6 -34.36 -11.14 12.40
N GLY A 7 -34.23 -12.36 12.92
CA GLY A 7 -32.93 -12.94 13.28
C GLY A 7 -31.94 -13.10 12.12
N ASN A 8 -32.43 -13.40 10.92
CA ASN A 8 -31.57 -13.52 9.72
C ASN A 8 -31.06 -12.16 9.26
N ILE A 9 -31.81 -11.08 9.49
CA ILE A 9 -31.38 -9.71 9.16
C ILE A 9 -30.25 -9.28 10.10
N PHE A 10 -30.37 -9.58 11.40
CA PHE A 10 -29.30 -9.28 12.37
C PHE A 10 -28.02 -10.06 12.10
N ILE A 11 -28.13 -11.35 11.75
CA ILE A 11 -26.97 -12.17 11.39
C ILE A 11 -26.29 -11.63 10.13
N LEU A 12 -27.06 -11.26 9.10
CA LEU A 12 -26.52 -10.71 7.87
C LEU A 12 -25.82 -9.36 8.10
N ALA A 13 -26.41 -8.49 8.93
CA ALA A 13 -25.79 -7.23 9.32
C ALA A 13 -24.47 -7.44 10.09
N LEU A 14 -24.41 -8.41 11.01
CA LEU A 14 -23.21 -8.73 11.76
C LEU A 14 -22.06 -9.21 10.86
N ILE A 15 -22.38 -10.05 9.85
CA ILE A 15 -21.40 -10.58 8.88
C ILE A 15 -20.82 -9.45 8.01
N ILE A 16 -21.66 -8.49 7.61
CA ILE A 16 -21.23 -7.32 6.82
C ILE A 16 -20.28 -6.43 7.63
N ILE A 17 -20.57 -6.21 8.92
CA ILE A 17 -19.73 -5.37 9.80
C ILE A 17 -18.33 -6.00 10.01
N MET A 18 -18.24 -7.33 10.10
CA MET A 18 -16.96 -8.02 10.34
C MET A 18 -16.03 -8.08 9.13
N SER A 19 -16.55 -7.96 7.91
CA SER A 19 -15.73 -7.99 6.69
C SER A 19 -15.07 -6.63 6.38
N GLY A 20 -15.59 -5.53 6.93
CA GLY A 20 -15.16 -4.16 6.60
C GLY A 20 -13.90 -3.67 7.31
N CYS A 21 -13.41 -4.35 8.36
CA CYS A 21 -12.29 -3.85 9.17
C CYS A 21 -11.01 -3.59 8.37
N THR A 22 -10.74 -4.38 7.32
CA THR A 22 -9.47 -4.30 6.58
C THR A 22 -9.47 -3.23 5.49
N ASP A 23 -10.60 -2.97 4.84
CA ASP A 23 -10.71 -1.88 3.86
C ASP A 23 -10.72 -0.51 4.55
N ILE A 24 -11.21 -0.46 5.79
CA ILE A 24 -11.06 0.70 6.67
C ILE A 24 -9.58 1.01 6.92
N THR A 25 -8.73 0.00 7.13
CA THR A 25 -7.30 0.20 7.37
C THR A 25 -6.58 0.73 6.12
N ARG A 26 -6.89 0.24 4.92
CA ARG A 26 -6.31 0.79 3.68
C ARG A 26 -6.75 2.23 3.42
N THR A 27 -8.03 2.50 3.62
CA THR A 27 -8.60 3.86 3.53
C THR A 27 -7.90 4.81 4.52
N LYS A 28 -7.70 4.36 5.77
CA LYS A 28 -6.94 5.09 6.78
C LYS A 28 -5.51 5.37 6.30
N THR A 29 -4.81 4.35 5.81
CA THR A 29 -3.44 4.50 5.29
C THR A 29 -3.38 5.45 4.11
N TYR A 30 -4.38 5.44 3.22
CA TYR A 30 -4.47 6.36 2.09
C TYR A 30 -4.62 7.83 2.53
N PHE A 31 -5.48 8.13 3.51
CA PHE A 31 -5.76 9.51 3.93
C PHE A 31 -4.82 10.06 5.00
N MET A 32 -4.23 9.23 5.86
CA MET A 32 -3.36 9.69 6.94
C MET A 32 -1.92 9.92 6.48
N PRO A 33 -1.21 10.94 6.99
CA PRO A 33 0.21 11.09 6.72
C PRO A 33 1.01 9.90 7.30
N PRO A 34 2.14 9.51 6.70
CA PRO A 34 2.95 8.37 7.16
C PRO A 34 3.33 8.43 8.65
N THR A 35 3.63 9.63 9.16
CA THR A 35 3.99 9.84 10.57
C THR A 35 2.84 9.52 11.54
N ALA A 36 1.58 9.79 11.15
CA ALA A 36 0.40 9.41 11.93
C ALA A 36 0.15 7.89 11.93
N LEU A 37 0.77 7.16 10.99
CA LEU A 37 0.79 5.70 10.94
C LEU A 37 1.96 5.10 11.75
N GLY A 38 2.77 5.94 12.41
CA GLY A 38 3.92 5.52 13.20
C GLY A 38 5.20 5.31 12.40
N MET A 39 5.24 5.79 11.15
CA MET A 39 6.40 5.66 10.26
C MET A 39 7.39 6.83 10.45
N GLU A 40 8.66 6.58 10.14
CA GLU A 40 9.76 7.54 10.17
C GLU A 40 10.28 7.78 8.76
N GLU A 41 10.43 9.05 8.39
CA GLU A 41 11.06 9.42 7.12
C GLU A 41 12.58 9.18 7.17
N VAL A 42 13.11 8.51 6.16
CA VAL A 42 14.55 8.19 6.03
C VAL A 42 15.18 8.79 4.77
N ALA A 43 14.34 9.21 3.82
CA ALA A 43 14.68 10.00 2.65
C ALA A 43 13.38 10.67 2.14
N PRO A 44 13.46 11.68 1.26
CA PRO A 44 12.26 12.33 0.73
C PRO A 44 11.26 11.32 0.17
N GLU A 45 10.02 11.36 0.67
CA GLU A 45 8.92 10.46 0.31
C GLU A 45 9.16 8.96 0.65
N VAL A 46 10.17 8.63 1.45
CA VAL A 46 10.49 7.25 1.87
C VAL A 46 10.39 7.12 3.38
N PHE A 47 9.46 6.28 3.82
CA PHE A 47 9.12 6.09 5.23
C PHE A 47 9.25 4.62 5.63
N VAL A 48 9.80 4.37 6.82
CA VAL A 48 9.99 3.04 7.39
C VAL A 48 9.39 2.93 8.79
N ASN A 49 9.05 1.73 9.24
CA ASN A 49 8.71 1.53 10.65
C ASN A 49 9.95 1.61 11.56
N LYS A 50 9.72 1.94 12.83
CA LYS A 50 10.78 2.21 13.82
C LYS A 50 11.73 1.03 14.00
N GLU A 51 11.19 -0.19 13.93
CA GLU A 51 11.92 -1.43 14.14
C GLU A 51 12.84 -1.81 12.96
N MET A 52 12.79 -1.08 11.84
CA MET A 52 13.70 -1.31 10.72
C MET A 52 15.13 -0.90 11.08
N SER A 53 16.05 -1.87 11.08
CA SER A 53 17.46 -1.64 11.42
C SER A 53 18.16 -0.69 10.44
N PHE A 54 19.25 -0.05 10.88
CA PHE A 54 20.04 0.84 10.02
C PHE A 54 20.53 0.15 8.73
N LEU A 55 20.96 -1.12 8.83
CA LEU A 55 21.39 -1.90 7.68
C LEU A 55 20.24 -2.10 6.68
N GLN A 56 19.06 -2.51 7.16
CA GLN A 56 17.87 -2.67 6.31
C GLN A 56 17.44 -1.35 5.67
N ARG A 57 17.49 -0.22 6.40
CA ARG A 57 17.20 1.12 5.85
C ARG A 57 18.15 1.45 4.70
N SER A 58 19.44 1.20 4.86
CA SER A 58 20.46 1.44 3.82
C SER A 58 20.23 0.57 2.58
N GLU A 59 19.99 -0.73 2.77
CA GLU A 59 19.70 -1.66 1.66
C GLU A 59 18.41 -1.29 0.93
N PHE A 60 17.38 -0.89 1.69
CA PHE A 60 16.10 -0.48 1.14
C PHE A 60 16.20 0.82 0.34
N LEU A 61 16.93 1.83 0.83
CA LEU A 61 17.17 3.07 0.10
C LEU A 61 17.88 2.81 -1.24
N ARG A 62 18.86 1.89 -1.27
CA ARG A 62 19.47 1.46 -2.53
C ARG A 62 18.43 0.82 -3.47
N ALA A 63 17.54 -0.01 -2.93
CA ALA A 63 16.46 -0.60 -3.72
C ALA A 63 15.49 0.45 -4.28
N VAL A 64 15.19 1.51 -3.52
CA VAL A 64 14.37 2.65 -3.96
C VAL A 64 15.03 3.39 -5.12
N THR A 65 16.32 3.72 -5.00
CA THR A 65 17.07 4.39 -6.08
C THR A 65 17.06 3.55 -7.36
N GLU A 66 17.36 2.26 -7.26
CA GLU A 66 17.37 1.34 -8.41
C GLU A 66 15.97 1.16 -9.03
N ALA A 67 14.93 1.07 -8.19
CA ALA A 67 13.56 0.98 -8.68
C ALA A 67 13.14 2.25 -9.43
N LYS A 68 13.52 3.44 -8.93
CA LYS A 68 13.29 4.72 -9.60
C LYS A 68 13.97 4.76 -10.97
N ILE A 69 15.25 4.38 -11.04
CA ILE A 69 15.99 4.31 -12.32
C ILE A 69 15.27 3.38 -13.31
N LYS A 70 14.86 2.19 -12.88
CA LYS A 70 14.15 1.24 -13.75
C LYS A 70 12.83 1.79 -14.26
N ILE A 71 12.04 2.41 -13.39
CA ILE A 71 10.72 2.94 -13.78
C ILE A 71 10.86 4.15 -14.71
N THR A 72 11.84 5.02 -14.46
CA THR A 72 12.20 6.14 -15.33
C THR A 72 12.63 5.63 -16.71
N ASN A 73 13.48 4.61 -16.78
CA ASN A 73 13.93 4.05 -18.06
C ASN A 73 12.78 3.37 -18.83
N PHE A 74 11.87 2.69 -18.15
CA PHE A 74 10.75 2.01 -18.79
C PHE A 74 9.73 2.99 -19.37
N TYR A 75 9.36 4.05 -18.64
CA TYR A 75 8.36 5.03 -19.07
C TYR A 75 8.92 6.23 -19.84
N GLY A 76 10.25 6.33 -19.99
CA GLY A 76 10.93 7.49 -20.60
C GLY A 76 10.89 8.75 -19.71
N GLY A 77 10.76 8.57 -18.39
CA GLY A 77 10.49 9.61 -17.40
C GLY A 77 9.48 9.12 -16.37
N THR A 78 9.48 9.73 -15.17
CA THR A 78 8.47 9.50 -14.14
C THR A 78 7.79 10.81 -13.78
N ILE A 79 6.46 10.81 -13.71
CA ILE A 79 5.68 11.96 -13.21
C ILE A 79 5.01 11.67 -11.86
N SER A 80 4.93 10.40 -11.46
CA SER A 80 4.43 10.01 -10.15
C SER A 80 5.50 10.17 -9.07
N GLU A 81 5.08 10.66 -7.91
CA GLU A 81 5.89 10.76 -6.69
C GLU A 81 5.12 10.19 -5.50
N PRO A 82 4.93 8.85 -5.44
CA PRO A 82 4.19 8.24 -4.35
C PRO A 82 5.03 8.20 -3.07
N GLN A 83 4.37 8.33 -1.91
CA GLN A 83 4.96 8.02 -0.61
C GLN A 83 5.21 6.53 -0.49
N ILE A 84 6.45 6.14 -0.26
CA ILE A 84 6.85 4.75 -0.08
C ILE A 84 6.86 4.42 1.41
N LEU A 85 5.98 3.51 1.82
CA LEU A 85 5.82 3.00 3.18
C LEU A 85 6.40 1.58 3.25
N ALA A 86 7.48 1.39 3.98
CA ALA A 86 8.17 0.10 4.10
C ALA A 86 8.13 -0.46 5.51
N CYS A 87 7.60 -1.67 5.66
CA CYS A 87 7.56 -2.40 6.92
C CYS A 87 8.65 -3.47 6.97
N SER A 88 9.43 -3.50 8.04
CA SER A 88 10.40 -4.57 8.36
C SER A 88 9.78 -5.78 9.05
N THR A 89 8.51 -5.69 9.43
CA THR A 89 7.73 -6.76 10.08
C THR A 89 6.37 -6.94 9.44
N GLU A 90 5.78 -8.14 9.54
CA GLU A 90 4.43 -8.39 9.01
C GLU A 90 3.37 -7.69 9.86
N GLU A 91 3.61 -7.51 11.16
CA GLU A 91 2.72 -6.79 12.07
C GLU A 91 2.55 -5.33 11.64
N CYS A 92 3.64 -4.66 11.28
CA CYS A 92 3.57 -3.32 10.69
C CYS A 92 2.75 -3.33 9.41
N PHE A 93 3.07 -4.25 8.49
CA PHE A 93 2.45 -4.30 7.17
C PHE A 93 0.94 -4.50 7.26
N VAL A 94 0.50 -5.50 8.04
CA VAL A 94 -0.92 -5.78 8.28
C VAL A 94 -1.58 -4.64 9.03
N GLY A 95 -0.90 -4.04 10.02
CA GLY A 95 -1.42 -2.93 10.83
C GLY A 95 -1.78 -1.68 10.03
N ILE A 96 -1.16 -1.48 8.87
CA ILE A 96 -1.43 -0.36 7.96
C ILE A 96 -2.10 -0.79 6.64
N GLY A 97 -2.76 -1.96 6.61
CA GLY A 97 -3.67 -2.37 5.53
C GLY A 97 -3.09 -3.39 4.54
N GLY A 98 -1.88 -3.88 4.82
CA GLY A 98 -1.28 -5.04 4.17
C GLY A 98 -2.06 -6.33 4.43
N ARG A 99 -1.89 -7.32 3.54
CA ARG A 99 -2.45 -8.68 3.70
C ARG A 99 -1.40 -9.70 3.25
N GLN A 100 -1.73 -10.60 2.32
CA GLN A 100 -0.81 -11.65 1.86
C GLN A 100 0.19 -11.16 0.80
N GLN A 101 -0.13 -10.06 0.10
CA GLN A 101 0.70 -9.49 -0.96
C GLN A 101 2.06 -8.99 -0.44
N ARG A 102 3.04 -8.87 -1.35
CA ARG A 102 4.38 -8.35 -1.03
C ARG A 102 4.46 -6.83 -1.12
N GLY A 103 3.67 -6.24 -2.01
CA GLY A 103 3.52 -4.81 -2.19
C GLY A 103 2.07 -4.48 -2.51
N LEU A 104 1.69 -3.23 -2.29
CA LEU A 104 0.38 -2.69 -2.62
C LEU A 104 0.52 -1.20 -2.94
N HIS A 105 0.12 -0.79 -4.13
CA HIS A 105 -0.16 0.63 -4.42
C HIS A 105 -1.54 1.03 -3.87
N LEU A 106 -1.64 2.26 -3.40
CA LEU A 106 -2.88 2.90 -2.96
C LEU A 106 -3.09 4.16 -3.80
N GLY A 107 -3.77 3.98 -4.93
CA GLY A 107 -3.98 4.98 -5.97
C GLY A 107 -2.65 5.50 -6.52
N LYS A 108 -2.60 6.83 -6.72
CA LYS A 108 -1.39 7.55 -7.16
C LYS A 108 -0.41 7.85 -6.01
N SER A 109 -0.90 7.82 -4.77
CA SER A 109 -0.30 8.58 -3.68
C SER A 109 0.66 7.78 -2.81
N LYS A 110 0.45 6.46 -2.66
CA LYS A 110 1.24 5.65 -1.72
C LYS A 110 1.57 4.27 -2.26
N ILE A 111 2.73 3.77 -1.89
CA ILE A 111 3.15 2.39 -2.06
C ILE A 111 3.40 1.82 -0.67
N LEU A 112 2.82 0.66 -0.38
CA LEU A 112 2.98 -0.05 0.88
C LEU A 112 3.70 -1.38 0.62
N LEU A 113 4.82 -1.61 1.30
CA LEU A 113 5.64 -2.80 1.16
C LEU A 113 5.69 -3.62 2.46
N SER A 114 5.56 -4.94 2.29
CA SER A 114 5.77 -5.92 3.35
C SER A 114 7.27 -6.21 3.53
N PRO A 115 7.70 -6.87 4.62
CA PRO A 115 9.11 -7.25 4.78
C PRO A 115 9.59 -8.19 3.67
N ARG A 116 8.69 -8.98 3.10
CA ARG A 116 8.97 -9.87 1.94
C ARG A 116 9.04 -9.11 0.61
N GLY A 117 8.61 -7.85 0.59
CA GLY A 117 8.51 -7.01 -0.60
C GLY A 117 9.55 -5.91 -0.71
N LEU A 118 10.51 -5.81 0.22
CA LEU A 118 11.59 -4.82 0.23
C LEU A 118 12.67 -5.12 -0.82
N THR A 119 12.25 -5.29 -2.08
CA THR A 119 13.09 -5.71 -3.19
C THR A 119 12.84 -4.82 -4.40
N ILE A 120 13.86 -4.66 -5.25
CA ILE A 120 13.79 -3.84 -6.46
C ILE A 120 12.59 -4.26 -7.35
N PRO A 121 12.37 -5.54 -7.70
CA PRO A 121 11.30 -5.90 -8.62
C PRO A 121 9.89 -5.59 -8.07
N ILE A 122 9.66 -5.81 -6.78
CA ILE A 122 8.35 -5.53 -6.16
C ILE A 122 8.12 -4.01 -6.09
N LEU A 123 9.13 -3.24 -5.68
CA LEU A 123 8.99 -1.78 -5.64
C LEU A 123 8.79 -1.20 -7.05
N THR A 124 9.52 -1.66 -8.06
CA THR A 124 9.30 -1.24 -9.46
C THR A 124 7.89 -1.62 -9.93
N HIS A 125 7.39 -2.81 -9.56
CA HIS A 125 6.02 -3.23 -9.89
C HIS A 125 4.98 -2.28 -9.27
N GLU A 126 5.03 -2.01 -7.98
CA GLU A 126 4.04 -1.12 -7.34
C GLU A 126 4.17 0.32 -7.84
N TRP A 127 5.38 0.81 -8.12
CA TRP A 127 5.58 2.13 -8.71
C TRP A 127 5.02 2.22 -10.13
N SER A 128 5.04 1.12 -10.90
CA SER A 128 4.41 1.10 -12.22
C SER A 128 2.90 1.34 -12.16
N HIS A 129 2.22 0.83 -11.13
CA HIS A 129 0.80 1.13 -10.91
C HIS A 129 0.59 2.61 -10.57
N ALA A 130 1.40 3.19 -9.68
CA ALA A 130 1.30 4.60 -9.32
C ALA A 130 1.57 5.54 -10.53
N GLU A 131 2.56 5.21 -11.36
CA GLU A 131 2.89 5.93 -12.59
C GLU A 131 1.76 5.82 -13.61
N LEU A 132 1.23 4.62 -13.83
CA LEU A 132 0.09 4.39 -14.72
C LEU A 132 -1.14 5.18 -14.25
N CYS A 133 -1.47 5.09 -12.96
CA CYS A 133 -2.60 5.83 -12.39
C CYS A 133 -2.43 7.34 -12.58
N THR A 134 -1.23 7.86 -12.35
CA THR A 134 -0.93 9.29 -12.54
C THR A 134 -1.13 9.72 -13.99
N ARG A 135 -0.64 8.94 -14.96
CA ARG A 135 -0.77 9.24 -16.40
C ARG A 135 -2.19 9.13 -16.93
N MET A 136 -2.96 8.15 -16.42
CA MET A 136 -4.33 7.89 -16.86
C MET A 136 -5.37 8.71 -16.10
N ASP A 137 -4.94 9.55 -15.16
CA ASP A 137 -5.79 10.24 -14.20
C ASP A 137 -6.71 9.30 -13.39
N ALA A 138 -6.28 8.05 -13.17
CA ALA A 138 -7.02 7.07 -12.38
C ALA A 138 -6.76 7.28 -10.87
N GLY A 139 -7.82 7.42 -10.08
CA GLY A 139 -7.75 7.93 -8.71
C GLY A 139 -7.48 6.90 -7.60
N MET A 140 -8.40 5.96 -7.38
CA MET A 140 -8.51 5.25 -6.08
C MET A 140 -8.28 3.74 -6.16
N ASP A 141 -7.48 3.29 -7.12
CA ASP A 141 -7.16 1.87 -7.29
C ASP A 141 -6.40 1.31 -6.07
N GLY A 142 -6.73 0.10 -5.64
CA GLY A 142 -6.13 -0.52 -4.44
C GLY A 142 -6.58 0.04 -3.09
N VAL A 143 -7.28 1.18 -3.05
CA VAL A 143 -7.74 1.85 -1.81
C VAL A 143 -8.92 1.14 -1.16
N PHE A 144 -9.94 0.77 -1.95
CA PHE A 144 -11.19 0.17 -1.46
C PHE A 144 -11.26 -1.35 -1.57
N GLY A 145 -10.10 -2.03 -1.62
CA GLY A 145 -10.07 -3.48 -1.82
C GLY A 145 -10.55 -3.95 -3.19
N ILE A 146 -10.88 -3.03 -4.10
CA ILE A 146 -11.11 -3.31 -5.52
C ILE A 146 -9.72 -3.57 -6.13
N PRO A 147 -9.45 -4.79 -6.64
CA PRO A 147 -8.20 -5.05 -7.34
C PRO A 147 -8.11 -4.11 -8.54
N SER A 148 -6.90 -3.59 -8.80
CA SER A 148 -6.58 -3.00 -10.10
C SER A 148 -7.02 -4.01 -11.17
N ILE A 149 -7.86 -3.58 -12.11
CA ILE A 149 -8.37 -4.42 -13.20
C ILE A 149 -7.16 -5.13 -13.87
N PRO A 150 -7.23 -6.44 -14.13
CA PRO A 150 -6.12 -7.20 -14.71
C PRO A 150 -5.65 -6.66 -16.06
#